data_AF-A0A3D5R8V1-F1
#
_entry.id   AF-A0A3D5R8V1-F1
#
_cell.length_a   1.000
_cell.length_b   1.000
_cell.length_c   1.000
_cell.angle_alpha   90.00
_cell.angle_beta   90.00
_cell.angle_gamma   90.00
#
_symmetry.space_group_name_H-M   'P 1'
#
loop_
_entity.id
_entity.type
_entity.pdbx_description
1 polymer ?
#
loop_
_entity_poly.entity_id
_entity_poly.type
_entity_poly.pdbx_seq_one_letter_code
_entity_poly.pdbx_strand_id
1 'polypeptide(L)'
;TSGVAGAVQGLLYRDMSEKVYMYLSTISGFLAFTIFVGYFPDFNKDGEDPHRKVAQKQPRFLEILLEYILVPIVLALTVVLILWAGKTVIQGIGNPFMVLSGIAAAYTLGGLWLHLMVSDYESEIAKFYRKIYPFSALIILVFEAWALVTRLQESGLKTEEYMFTIIWIVALISAVLLIIKKSKAYKVIIITLCVAAVL
;
A
#
# COMPACT_ATOMS: atom_id res chain seq x y z
N THR A 1 14.91 11.08 -17.85
CA THR A 1 16.15 11.55 -18.50
C THR A 1 16.68 10.58 -19.54
N SER A 2 16.46 9.27 -19.42
CA SER A 2 16.89 8.26 -20.41
C SER A 2 16.25 8.42 -21.79
N GLY A 3 15.00 8.88 -21.89
CA GLY A 3 14.29 8.98 -23.18
C GLY A 3 14.90 9.98 -24.16
N VAL A 4 15.21 11.21 -23.71
CA VAL A 4 15.78 12.26 -24.58
C VAL A 4 17.23 11.94 -24.94
N ALA A 5 18.05 11.54 -23.96
CA ALA A 5 19.42 11.12 -24.21
C ALA A 5 19.48 9.90 -25.14
N GLY A 6 18.56 8.93 -24.98
CA GLY A 6 18.41 7.78 -25.87
C GLY A 6 18.03 8.16 -27.30
N ALA A 7 17.14 9.15 -27.49
CA ALA A 7 16.80 9.66 -28.81
C ALA A 7 18.00 10.32 -29.49
N VAL A 8 18.79 11.12 -28.75
CA VAL A 8 20.02 11.74 -29.25
C VAL A 8 21.06 10.68 -29.63
N GLN A 9 21.22 9.63 -28.81
CA GLN A 9 22.12 8.52 -29.14
C GLN A 9 21.69 7.82 -30.44
N GLY A 10 20.40 7.49 -30.54
CA GLY A 10 19.88 6.72 -31.66
C GLY A 10 19.87 7.46 -32.99
N LEU A 11 19.67 8.79 -32.98
CA LEU A 11 19.44 9.58 -34.19
C LEU A 11 20.62 10.46 -34.60
N LEU A 12 21.40 10.97 -33.64
CA LEU A 12 22.41 12.03 -33.90
C LEU A 12 23.84 11.58 -33.58
N TYR A 13 24.03 10.80 -32.52
CA TYR A 13 25.38 10.41 -32.09
C TYR A 13 25.42 9.03 -31.44
N ARG A 14 25.64 8.01 -32.27
CA ARG A 14 25.50 6.60 -31.91
C ARG A 14 26.56 6.10 -30.92
N ASP A 15 27.77 6.64 -31.00
CA ASP A 15 28.91 6.32 -30.12
C ASP A 15 28.97 7.21 -28.87
N MET A 16 27.80 7.59 -28.33
CA MET A 16 27.72 8.37 -27.10
C MET A 16 28.18 7.55 -25.89
N SER A 17 29.14 8.09 -25.15
CA SER A 17 29.67 7.46 -23.95
C SER A 17 28.63 7.41 -22.82
N GLU A 18 28.59 6.30 -22.09
CA GLU A 18 27.76 6.09 -20.90
C GLU A 18 27.95 7.19 -19.83
N LYS A 19 29.15 7.80 -19.77
CA LYS A 19 29.43 8.92 -18.85
C LYS A 19 28.47 10.09 -19.05
N VAL A 20 27.98 10.32 -20.27
CA VAL A 20 26.99 11.38 -20.55
C VAL A 20 25.67 11.12 -19.84
N TYR A 21 25.20 9.86 -19.81
CA TYR A 21 24.02 9.46 -19.05
C TYR A 21 24.21 9.68 -17.56
N MET A 22 25.38 9.33 -17.03
CA MET A 22 25.71 9.57 -15.63
C MET A 22 25.64 11.07 -15.29
N TYR A 23 26.32 11.93 -16.04
CA TYR A 23 26.31 13.37 -15.78
C TYR A 23 24.91 13.96 -15.87
N LEU A 24 24.14 13.60 -16.90
CA LEU A 24 22.75 14.06 -17.04
C LEU A 24 21.86 13.59 -15.89
N SER A 25 22.04 12.34 -15.41
CA SER A 25 21.29 11.82 -14.27
C SER A 25 21.70 12.53 -12.98
N THR A 26 22.99 12.80 -12.77
CA THR A 26 23.46 13.53 -11.59
C THR A 26 22.91 14.95 -11.56
N ILE A 27 22.99 15.67 -12.68
CA ILE A 27 22.46 17.04 -12.78
C ILE A 27 20.94 17.03 -12.60
N SER A 28 20.21 16.15 -13.30
CA SER A 28 18.76 16.06 -13.16
C SER A 28 18.33 15.67 -11.75
N GLY A 29 19.04 14.72 -11.12
CA GLY A 29 18.77 14.27 -9.76
C GLY A 29 19.02 15.40 -8.75
N PHE A 30 20.15 16.09 -8.89
CA PHE A 30 20.47 17.25 -8.05
C PHE A 30 19.43 18.36 -8.22
N LEU A 31 19.07 18.72 -9.45
CA LEU A 31 18.10 19.77 -9.72
C LEU A 31 16.70 19.40 -9.19
N ALA A 32 16.27 18.16 -9.40
CA ALA A 32 15.00 17.66 -8.86
C ALA A 32 14.98 17.72 -7.33
N PHE A 33 16.09 17.30 -6.68
CA PHE A 33 16.24 17.38 -5.23
C PHE A 33 16.21 18.83 -4.72
N THR A 34 16.96 19.74 -5.34
CA THR A 34 16.98 21.16 -4.94
C THR A 34 15.62 21.81 -5.12
N ILE A 35 14.90 21.54 -6.22
CA ILE A 35 13.54 22.04 -6.43
C ILE A 35 12.60 21.48 -5.36
N PHE A 36 12.67 20.17 -5.09
CA PHE A 36 11.85 19.53 -4.07
C PHE A 36 12.07 20.14 -2.67
N VAL A 37 13.32 20.33 -2.27
CA VAL A 37 13.67 20.94 -0.97
C VAL A 37 13.28 22.43 -0.93
N GLY A 38 13.42 23.16 -2.04
CA GLY A 38 13.03 24.57 -2.12
C GLY A 38 11.52 24.80 -2.08
N TYR A 39 10.72 23.82 -2.51
CA TYR A 39 9.26 23.83 -2.40
C TYR A 39 8.75 23.25 -1.08
N PHE A 40 9.65 22.78 -0.21
CA PHE A 40 9.25 22.20 1.07
C PHE A 40 8.73 23.32 1.98
N PRO A 41 7.49 23.19 2.50
CA PRO A 41 6.88 24.26 3.29
C PRO A 41 7.63 24.46 4.61
N ASP A 42 7.65 25.69 5.11
CA ASP A 42 8.16 25.93 6.46
C ASP A 42 7.14 25.42 7.50
N PHE A 43 7.61 24.58 8.42
CA PHE A 43 6.80 23.96 9.47
C PHE A 43 6.83 24.75 10.79
N ASN A 44 7.43 25.94 10.79
CA ASN A 44 7.47 26.80 11.97
C ASN A 44 6.05 27.07 12.52
N LYS A 45 5.91 27.06 13.85
CA LYS A 45 4.58 27.11 14.51
C LYS A 45 3.91 28.48 14.41
N ASP A 46 4.69 29.54 14.22
CA ASP A 46 4.23 30.93 14.28
C ASP A 46 4.06 31.59 12.89
N GLY A 47 4.35 30.86 11.80
CA GLY A 47 4.24 31.35 10.42
C GLY A 47 3.14 30.65 9.61
N GLU A 48 2.22 31.43 9.02
CA GLU A 48 1.33 30.92 7.97
C GLU A 48 2.08 30.92 6.62
N ASP A 49 2.65 29.78 6.24
CA ASP A 49 3.17 29.57 4.89
C ASP A 49 2.03 29.13 3.94
N PRO A 50 1.76 29.86 2.83
CA PRO A 50 0.82 29.44 1.81
C PRO A 50 1.09 28.03 1.24
N HIS A 51 2.37 27.63 1.13
CA HIS A 51 2.77 26.32 0.61
C HIS A 51 2.36 25.18 1.54
N ARG A 52 2.22 25.45 2.85
CA ARG A 52 1.80 24.46 3.85
C ARG A 52 0.37 23.98 3.63
N LYS A 53 -0.55 24.86 3.23
CA LYS A 53 -1.94 24.51 2.91
C LYS A 53 -2.06 23.64 1.65
N VAL A 54 -1.14 23.83 0.70
CA VAL A 54 -1.07 23.04 -0.53
C VAL A 54 -0.41 21.69 -0.28
N ALA A 55 0.70 21.65 0.46
CA ALA A 55 1.44 20.43 0.76
C ALA A 55 0.69 19.45 1.67
N GLN A 56 -0.24 19.94 2.50
CA GLN A 56 -1.12 19.08 3.31
C GLN A 56 -2.22 18.38 2.52
N LYS A 57 -2.49 18.81 1.28
CA LYS A 57 -3.50 18.21 0.42
C LYS A 57 -2.85 17.24 -0.54
N GLN A 58 -3.51 16.11 -0.78
CA GLN A 58 -3.07 15.20 -1.83
C GLN A 58 -3.25 15.86 -3.22
N PRO A 59 -2.31 15.67 -4.16
CA PRO A 59 -2.46 16.11 -5.53
C PRO A 59 -3.70 15.48 -6.18
N ARG A 60 -4.44 16.24 -6.99
CA ARG A 60 -5.63 15.75 -7.73
C ARG A 60 -5.36 14.48 -8.55
N PHE A 61 -4.15 14.33 -9.08
CA PHE A 61 -3.74 13.11 -9.79
C PHE A 61 -3.81 11.87 -8.89
N LEU A 62 -3.30 11.97 -7.66
CA LEU A 62 -3.36 10.88 -6.68
C LEU A 62 -4.79 10.63 -6.20
N GLU A 63 -5.61 11.68 -6.05
CA GLU A 63 -7.04 11.53 -5.77
C GLU A 63 -7.72 10.66 -6.84
N ILE A 64 -7.54 11.01 -8.11
CA ILE A 64 -8.14 10.28 -9.23
C ILE A 64 -7.61 8.83 -9.30
N LEU A 65 -6.30 8.65 -9.18
CA LEU A 65 -5.67 7.33 -9.23
C LEU A 65 -6.18 6.41 -8.12
N LEU A 66 -6.19 6.89 -6.88
CA LEU A 66 -6.57 6.07 -5.74
C LEU A 66 -8.08 5.80 -5.75
N GLU A 67 -8.91 6.80 -6.05
CA GLU A 67 -10.35 6.67 -6.01
C GLU A 67 -10.95 5.91 -7.19
N TYR A 68 -10.55 6.22 -8.42
CA TYR A 68 -11.21 5.69 -9.62
C TYR A 68 -10.49 4.49 -10.24
N ILE A 69 -9.25 4.22 -9.83
CA ILE A 69 -8.48 3.07 -10.33
C ILE A 69 -8.24 2.08 -9.21
N LEU A 70 -7.59 2.50 -8.13
CA LEU A 70 -7.16 1.56 -7.08
C LEU A 70 -8.33 1.01 -6.26
N VAL A 71 -9.27 1.85 -5.82
CA VAL A 71 -10.43 1.39 -5.05
C VAL A 71 -11.27 0.36 -5.83
N PRO A 72 -11.66 0.57 -7.10
CA PRO A 72 -12.37 -0.44 -7.88
C PRO A 72 -11.58 -1.74 -8.05
N ILE A 73 -10.26 -1.68 -8.27
CA ILE A 73 -9.41 -2.87 -8.37
C ILE A 73 -9.43 -3.66 -7.05
N VAL A 74 -9.26 -2.98 -5.91
CA VAL A 74 -9.29 -3.64 -4.60
C VAL A 74 -10.66 -4.24 -4.32
N LEU A 75 -11.76 -3.55 -4.65
CA LEU A 75 -13.11 -4.10 -4.50
C LEU A 75 -13.35 -5.33 -5.39
N ALA A 76 -12.86 -5.32 -6.64
CA ALA A 76 -12.92 -6.49 -7.51
C ALA A 76 -12.11 -7.65 -6.90
N LEU A 77 -10.92 -7.37 -6.38
CA LEU A 77 -10.09 -8.35 -5.69
C LEU A 77 -10.78 -8.89 -4.43
N THR A 78 -11.49 -8.06 -3.67
CA THR A 78 -12.32 -8.50 -2.54
C THR A 78 -13.32 -9.56 -2.96
N VAL A 79 -14.05 -9.34 -4.06
CA VAL A 79 -15.04 -10.30 -4.57
C VAL A 79 -14.36 -11.61 -4.96
N VAL A 80 -13.25 -11.54 -5.68
CA VAL A 80 -12.48 -12.73 -6.09
C VAL A 80 -12.02 -13.53 -4.86
N LEU A 81 -11.48 -12.85 -3.84
CA LEU A 81 -10.99 -13.51 -2.62
C LEU A 81 -12.13 -14.13 -1.80
N ILE A 82 -13.29 -13.48 -1.72
CA ILE A 82 -14.47 -14.04 -1.04
C ILE A 82 -14.99 -15.28 -1.78
N LEU A 83 -15.13 -15.21 -3.11
CA LEU A 83 -15.55 -16.35 -3.92
C LEU A 83 -14.58 -17.52 -3.79
N TRP A 84 -13.28 -17.22 -3.80
CA TRP A 84 -12.26 -18.23 -3.60
C TRP A 84 -12.33 -18.85 -2.21
N ALA A 85 -12.46 -18.04 -1.16
CA ALA A 85 -12.55 -18.53 0.20
C ALA A 85 -13.77 -19.44 0.39
N GLY A 86 -14.93 -19.04 -0.16
CA GLY A 86 -16.13 -19.90 -0.20
C GLY A 86 -15.91 -21.20 -0.96
N LYS A 87 -15.26 -21.15 -2.12
CA LYS A 87 -14.93 -22.35 -2.92
C LYS A 87 -14.01 -23.31 -2.14
N THR A 88 -13.06 -22.77 -1.38
CA THR A 88 -12.11 -23.56 -0.58
C THR A 88 -12.81 -24.32 0.55
N VAL A 89 -13.76 -23.67 1.23
CA VAL A 89 -14.56 -24.30 2.29
C VAL A 89 -15.45 -25.42 1.74
N ILE A 90 -16.07 -25.21 0.57
CA ILE A 90 -17.04 -26.16 0.01
C ILE A 90 -16.35 -27.34 -0.71
N GLN A 91 -15.31 -27.06 -1.49
CA GLN A 91 -14.73 -28.03 -2.43
C GLN A 91 -13.39 -28.59 -1.96
N GLY A 92 -12.79 -28.05 -0.89
CA GLY A 92 -11.51 -28.51 -0.36
C GLY A 92 -10.35 -28.45 -1.36
N ILE A 93 -10.41 -27.54 -2.35
CA ILE A 93 -9.48 -27.56 -3.49
C ILE A 93 -8.07 -27.13 -3.09
N GLY A 94 -7.11 -28.04 -3.32
CA GLY A 94 -5.66 -27.89 -3.14
C GLY A 94 -4.96 -27.11 -4.25
N ASN A 95 -5.25 -25.81 -4.36
CA ASN A 95 -4.30 -24.91 -5.04
C ASN A 95 -3.05 -24.74 -4.16
N PRO A 96 -1.87 -24.40 -4.72
CA PRO A 96 -0.67 -24.13 -3.95
C PRO A 96 -0.95 -23.00 -2.97
N PHE A 97 -1.21 -23.41 -1.73
CA PHE A 97 -1.68 -22.58 -0.65
C PHE A 97 -0.87 -21.30 -0.46
N MET A 98 0.45 -21.38 -0.70
CA MET A 98 1.41 -20.29 -0.57
C MET A 98 1.15 -19.11 -1.52
N VAL A 99 0.69 -19.38 -2.74
CA VAL A 99 0.40 -18.32 -3.71
C VAL A 99 -0.84 -17.54 -3.28
N LEU A 100 -1.86 -18.25 -2.78
CA LEU A 100 -3.12 -17.61 -2.39
C LEU A 100 -3.06 -16.92 -1.03
N SER A 101 -2.31 -17.47 -0.07
CA SER A 101 -2.02 -16.78 1.18
C SER A 101 -1.23 -15.49 0.94
N GLY A 102 -0.29 -15.50 -0.03
CA GLY A 102 0.44 -14.31 -0.44
C GLY A 102 -0.45 -13.22 -1.05
N ILE A 103 -1.40 -13.61 -1.93
CA ILE A 103 -2.35 -12.67 -2.53
C ILE A 103 -3.31 -12.10 -1.47
N ALA A 104 -3.79 -12.94 -0.55
CA ALA A 104 -4.64 -12.51 0.56
C ALA A 104 -3.91 -11.50 1.46
N ALA A 105 -2.66 -11.79 1.85
CA ALA A 105 -1.85 -10.90 2.66
C ALA A 105 -1.53 -9.57 1.95
N ALA A 106 -1.23 -9.62 0.65
CA ALA A 106 -1.04 -8.42 -0.16
C ALA A 106 -2.32 -7.58 -0.24
N TYR A 107 -3.49 -8.23 -0.33
CA TYR A 107 -4.79 -7.57 -0.28
C TYR A 107 -5.04 -6.92 1.09
N THR A 108 -4.79 -7.62 2.19
CA THR A 108 -5.05 -7.09 3.55
C THR A 108 -4.12 -5.93 3.88
N LEU A 109 -2.84 -5.99 3.50
CA LEU A 109 -1.92 -4.87 3.69
C LEU A 109 -2.19 -3.71 2.73
N GLY A 110 -2.28 -4.00 1.44
CA GLY A 110 -2.50 -2.98 0.40
C GLY A 110 -3.85 -2.29 0.56
N GLY A 111 -4.89 -3.03 0.91
CA GLY A 111 -6.21 -2.48 1.18
C GLY A 111 -6.24 -1.62 2.45
N LEU A 112 -5.47 -1.98 3.48
CA LEU A 112 -5.41 -1.20 4.73
C LEU A 112 -4.66 0.11 4.50
N TRP A 113 -3.56 0.04 3.75
CA TRP A 113 -2.88 1.22 3.25
C TRP A 113 -3.80 2.11 2.40
N LEU A 114 -4.56 1.53 1.48
CA LEU A 114 -5.51 2.28 0.65
C LEU A 114 -6.64 2.91 1.49
N HIS A 115 -7.11 2.21 2.52
CA HIS A 115 -8.11 2.72 3.46
C HIS A 115 -7.62 3.98 4.18
N LEU A 116 -6.35 3.98 4.60
CA LEU A 116 -5.68 5.15 5.16
C LEU A 116 -5.54 6.28 4.14
N MET A 117 -5.09 5.97 2.91
CA MET A 117 -4.86 6.99 1.88
C MET A 117 -6.12 7.69 1.40
N VAL A 118 -7.26 7.01 1.44
CA VAL A 118 -8.57 7.52 0.99
C VAL A 118 -9.39 8.05 2.18
N SER A 119 -8.76 8.22 3.35
CA SER A 119 -9.44 8.61 4.59
C SER A 119 -10.10 9.98 4.54
N ASP A 120 -9.59 10.88 3.72
CA ASP A 120 -10.04 12.28 3.67
C ASP A 120 -10.86 12.57 2.40
N TYR A 121 -11.10 11.55 1.56
CA TYR A 121 -11.88 11.72 0.33
C TYR A 121 -13.37 11.74 0.64
N GLU A 122 -14.07 12.74 0.09
CA GLU A 122 -15.50 12.96 0.32
C GLU A 122 -16.41 12.25 -0.69
N SER A 123 -15.83 11.55 -1.67
CA SER A 123 -16.62 10.89 -2.70
C SER A 123 -17.39 9.66 -2.18
N GLU A 124 -18.47 9.33 -2.87
CA GLU A 124 -19.32 8.18 -2.53
C GLU A 124 -18.59 6.84 -2.69
N ILE A 125 -17.71 6.72 -3.69
CA ILE A 125 -16.90 5.50 -3.93
C ILE A 125 -15.94 5.29 -2.76
N ALA A 126 -15.24 6.34 -2.33
CA ALA A 126 -14.33 6.32 -1.19
C ALA A 126 -15.06 6.00 0.13
N LYS A 127 -16.24 6.59 0.34
CA LYS A 127 -17.10 6.30 1.50
C LYS A 127 -17.57 4.85 1.53
N PHE A 128 -18.01 4.33 0.38
CA PHE A 128 -18.43 2.94 0.23
C PHE A 128 -17.29 1.96 0.54
N TYR A 129 -16.12 2.17 -0.07
CA TYR A 129 -14.93 1.37 0.18
C TYR A 129 -14.55 1.35 1.66
N ARG A 130 -14.44 2.52 2.30
CA ARG A 130 -14.08 2.63 3.72
C ARG A 130 -15.04 1.91 4.66
N LYS A 131 -16.31 1.78 4.27
CA LYS A 131 -17.34 1.08 5.03
C LYS A 131 -17.22 -0.44 4.89
N ILE A 132 -16.99 -0.95 3.67
CA ILE A 132 -17.00 -2.39 3.39
C ILE A 132 -15.66 -3.04 3.73
N TYR A 133 -14.56 -2.37 3.39
CA TYR A 133 -13.22 -2.94 3.47
C TYR A 133 -12.88 -3.57 4.83
N PRO A 134 -13.12 -2.92 6.00
CA PRO A 134 -12.76 -3.51 7.29
C PRO A 134 -13.44 -4.86 7.57
N PHE A 135 -14.68 -5.04 7.11
CA PHE A 135 -15.41 -6.30 7.26
C PHE A 135 -14.86 -7.36 6.30
N SER A 136 -14.62 -6.99 5.05
CA SER A 136 -14.03 -7.88 4.05
C SER A 136 -12.63 -8.35 4.44
N ALA A 137 -11.81 -7.45 4.98
CA ALA A 137 -10.49 -7.78 5.50
C ALA A 137 -10.58 -8.77 6.66
N LEU A 138 -11.54 -8.60 7.59
CA LEU A 138 -11.72 -9.53 8.71
C LEU A 138 -12.10 -10.94 8.24
N ILE A 139 -12.99 -11.05 7.25
CA ILE A 139 -13.35 -12.34 6.64
C ILE A 139 -12.10 -13.00 6.07
N ILE A 140 -11.30 -12.27 5.29
CA ILE A 140 -10.08 -12.79 4.64
C ILE A 140 -9.02 -13.19 5.69
N LEU A 141 -8.85 -12.39 6.74
CA LEU A 141 -7.93 -12.69 7.84
C LEU A 141 -8.26 -14.00 8.56
N VAL A 142 -9.54 -14.37 8.70
CA VAL A 142 -9.94 -15.67 9.27
C VAL A 142 -9.42 -16.82 8.41
N PHE A 143 -9.51 -16.69 7.09
CA PHE A 143 -8.95 -17.69 6.17
C PHE A 143 -7.43 -17.74 6.23
N GLU A 144 -6.77 -16.58 6.31
CA GLU A 144 -5.32 -16.48 6.53
C GLU A 144 -4.87 -17.09 7.88
N ALA A 145 -5.72 -17.06 8.91
CA ALA A 145 -5.41 -17.67 10.20
C ALA A 145 -5.43 -19.21 10.13
N TRP A 146 -6.48 -19.79 9.54
CA TRP A 146 -6.57 -21.23 9.32
C TRP A 146 -5.40 -21.74 8.48
N ALA A 147 -5.09 -20.96 7.47
CA ALA A 147 -3.94 -21.09 6.63
C ALA A 147 -2.62 -21.15 7.43
N LEU A 148 -2.35 -20.13 8.23
CA LEU A 148 -1.16 -20.04 9.06
C LEU A 148 -1.04 -21.24 10.01
N VAL A 149 -2.13 -21.64 10.66
CA VAL A 149 -2.15 -22.79 11.59
C VAL A 149 -1.76 -24.09 10.89
N THR A 150 -2.31 -24.34 9.69
CA THR A 150 -2.01 -25.55 8.92
C THR A 150 -0.52 -25.62 8.57
N ARG A 151 0.07 -24.50 8.16
CA ARG A 151 1.51 -24.42 7.90
C ARG A 151 2.35 -24.62 9.15
N LEU A 152 1.97 -24.00 10.26
CA LEU A 152 2.68 -24.13 11.53
C LEU A 152 2.71 -25.59 12.02
N GLN A 153 1.68 -26.38 11.72
CA GLN A 153 1.62 -27.82 12.01
C GLN A 153 2.55 -28.65 11.11
N GLU A 154 2.74 -28.25 9.85
CA GLU A 154 3.60 -28.96 8.88
C GLU A 154 5.08 -28.62 9.02
N SER A 155 5.42 -27.33 9.05
CA SER A 155 6.80 -26.83 8.95
C SER A 155 7.39 -26.36 10.28
N GLY A 156 6.56 -26.21 11.31
CA GLY A 156 6.93 -25.55 12.56
C GLY A 156 7.07 -24.03 12.42
N LEU A 157 7.61 -23.38 13.45
CA LEU A 157 7.78 -21.93 13.46
C LEU A 157 9.15 -21.55 12.86
N LYS A 158 9.20 -21.26 11.55
CA LYS A 158 10.38 -20.69 10.90
C LYS A 158 10.24 -19.17 10.78
N THR A 159 11.31 -18.52 10.29
CA THR A 159 11.37 -17.06 10.16
C THR A 159 10.24 -16.51 9.28
N GLU A 160 9.86 -17.21 8.22
CA GLU A 160 8.77 -16.77 7.32
C GLU A 160 7.41 -16.78 8.03
N GLU A 161 7.07 -17.89 8.70
CA GLU A 161 5.82 -18.04 9.43
C GLU A 161 5.76 -17.06 10.62
N TYR A 162 6.90 -16.79 11.28
CA TYR A 162 7.00 -15.78 12.33
C TYR A 162 6.68 -14.37 11.82
N MET A 163 7.36 -13.93 10.75
CA MET A 163 7.13 -12.61 10.16
C MET A 163 5.69 -12.47 9.65
N PHE A 164 5.15 -13.52 9.02
CA PHE A 164 3.75 -13.55 8.59
C PHE A 164 2.79 -13.41 9.77
N THR A 165 3.06 -14.09 10.89
CA THR A 165 2.23 -14.02 12.11
C THR A 165 2.17 -12.61 12.67
N ILE A 166 3.31 -11.92 12.76
CA ILE A 166 3.37 -10.52 13.24
C ILE A 166 2.52 -9.62 12.34
N ILE A 167 2.73 -9.71 11.03
CA ILE A 167 2.00 -8.92 10.03
C ILE A 167 0.49 -9.19 10.14
N TRP A 168 0.11 -10.46 10.28
CA TRP A 168 -1.27 -10.88 10.42
C TRP A 168 -1.92 -10.30 11.69
N ILE A 169 -1.22 -10.32 12.83
CA ILE A 169 -1.71 -9.73 14.10
C ILE A 169 -1.94 -8.22 13.93
N VAL A 170 -1.00 -7.50 13.30
CA VAL A 170 -1.14 -6.06 13.04
C VAL A 170 -2.35 -5.79 12.14
N ALA A 171 -2.52 -6.58 11.08
CA ALA A 171 -3.65 -6.47 10.17
C ALA A 171 -4.99 -6.72 10.89
N LEU A 172 -5.05 -7.73 11.76
CA LEU A 172 -6.22 -8.04 12.59
C LEU A 172 -6.58 -6.89 13.52
N ILE A 173 -5.62 -6.42 14.31
CA ILE A 173 -5.83 -5.30 15.25
C ILE A 173 -6.32 -4.08 14.48
N SER A 174 -5.71 -3.79 13.34
CA SER A 174 -6.07 -2.65 12.51
C SER A 174 -7.47 -2.77 11.93
N ALA A 175 -7.86 -3.92 11.39
CA ALA A 175 -9.21 -4.15 10.87
C ALA A 175 -10.27 -3.98 11.97
N VAL A 176 -10.05 -4.56 13.15
CA VAL A 176 -10.96 -4.44 14.31
C VAL A 176 -11.06 -2.98 14.77
N LEU A 177 -9.93 -2.28 14.87
CA LEU A 177 -9.91 -0.87 15.26
C LEU A 177 -10.63 0.03 14.25
N LEU A 178 -10.52 -0.24 12.95
CA LEU A 178 -11.24 0.49 11.91
C LEU A 178 -12.76 0.31 12.02
N ILE A 179 -13.23 -0.87 12.45
CA ILE A 179 -14.66 -1.10 12.70
C ILE A 179 -15.14 -0.30 13.91
N ILE A 180 -14.39 -0.30 15.02
CA ILE A 180 -14.82 0.31 16.29
C ILE A 180 -14.66 1.83 16.27
N LYS A 181 -13.49 2.33 15.87
CA LYS A 181 -13.08 3.74 16.00
C LYS A 181 -13.06 4.49 14.67
N LYS A 182 -13.30 3.83 13.54
CA LYS A 182 -13.28 4.43 12.19
C LYS A 182 -12.00 5.25 11.97
N SER A 183 -12.11 6.52 11.58
CA SER A 183 -10.97 7.41 11.33
C SER A 183 -10.15 7.77 12.57
N LYS A 184 -10.68 7.57 13.80
CA LYS A 184 -9.91 7.82 15.03
C LYS A 184 -8.91 6.70 15.34
N ALA A 185 -8.96 5.58 14.64
CA ALA A 185 -8.04 4.45 14.84
C ALA A 185 -6.65 4.68 14.25
N TYR A 186 -6.48 5.59 13.29
CA TYR A 186 -5.24 5.69 12.51
C TYR A 186 -3.98 5.91 13.35
N LYS A 187 -4.06 6.73 14.41
CA LYS A 187 -2.94 6.93 15.33
C LYS A 187 -2.52 5.63 16.01
N VAL A 188 -3.48 4.81 16.44
CA VAL A 188 -3.20 3.54 17.10
C VAL A 188 -2.64 2.53 16.11
N ILE A 189 -3.18 2.48 14.89
CA ILE A 189 -2.70 1.62 13.80
C ILE A 189 -1.24 1.92 13.47
N ILE A 190 -0.88 3.20 13.34
CA ILE A 190 0.51 3.60 13.06
C ILE A 190 1.44 3.19 14.20
N ILE A 191 1.03 3.38 15.45
CA ILE A 191 1.84 2.96 16.62
C ILE A 191 2.04 1.45 16.61
N THR A 192 0.99 0.65 16.38
CA THR A 192 1.10 -0.81 16.32
C THR A 192 2.03 -1.27 15.21
N LEU A 193 2.01 -0.58 14.07
CA LEU A 193 2.86 -0.89 12.92
C LEU A 193 4.33 -0.54 13.19
N CYS A 194 4.60 0.57 13.88
CA CYS A 194 5.95 0.92 14.32
C CYS A 194 6.51 -0.07 15.35
N VAL A 195 5.71 -0.52 16.31
CA VAL A 195 6.14 -1.53 17.30
C VAL A 195 6.44 -2.85 16.60
N ALA A 196 5.58 -3.28 15.68
CA ALA A 196 5.77 -4.51 14.93
C ALA A 196 6.99 -4.48 14.01
N ALA A 197 7.38 -3.32 13.48
CA ALA A 197 8.57 -3.19 12.63
C ALA A 197 9.90 -3.34 13.39
N VAL A 198 9.88 -3.22 14.72
CA VAL A 198 11.07 -3.32 15.59
C VAL A 198 11.22 -4.75 16.18
N LEU A 199 10.14 -5.54 16.16
CA LEU A 199 10.12 -6.94 16.61
C LEU A 199 10.57 -7.87 15.48
#